data_AF-A0A3P7LL93-F1
#
_entry.id   AF-A0A3P7LL93-F1
#
_cell.length_a   1.000
_cell.length_b   1.000
_cell.length_c   1.000
_cell.angle_alpha   90.00
_cell.angle_beta   90.00
_cell.angle_gamma   90.00
#
_symmetry.space_group_name_H-M   'P 1'
#
loop_
_entity.id
_entity.type
_entity.pdbx_description
1 polymer ?
#
loop_
_entity_poly.entity_id
_entity_poly.type
_entity_poly.pdbx_seq_one_letter_code
_entity_poly.pdbx_strand_id
1 'polypeptide(L)'
;MIALATPNTLGHWGYLSSSLAFTIFRVGIFMSRSFARKTIGIKILLILSWLVPFVITFGTTALGCYKRYNRFALAYTFDCSNCDNLFLGFSYNTFNSWSGQVIPFVMIVAYALLLIDIHRNYRSLSRVGQLESLSDARL
;
A
#
# COMPACT_ATOMS: atom_id res chain seq x y z
N MET A 1 -2.20 24.23 -16.30
CA MET A 1 -1.84 22.79 -16.37
C MET A 1 -1.38 22.24 -15.03
N ILE A 2 -0.38 22.86 -14.39
CA ILE A 2 0.23 22.38 -13.13
C ILE A 2 -0.78 22.27 -11.97
N ALA A 3 -1.55 23.32 -11.68
CA ALA A 3 -2.55 23.31 -10.59
C ALA A 3 -3.81 22.47 -10.89
N LEU A 4 -4.20 22.39 -12.17
CA LEU A 4 -5.38 21.63 -12.61
C LEU A 4 -5.16 20.10 -12.52
N ALA A 5 -3.91 19.64 -12.69
CA ALA A 5 -3.57 18.24 -12.52
C ALA A 5 -3.41 17.83 -11.04
N THR A 6 -3.18 18.78 -10.14
CA THR A 6 -2.97 18.54 -8.70
C THR A 6 -4.08 17.72 -8.03
N PRO A 7 -5.38 18.04 -8.16
CA PRO A 7 -6.44 17.24 -7.52
C PRO A 7 -6.46 15.80 -8.04
N ASN A 8 -6.26 15.59 -9.34
CA ASN A 8 -6.24 14.25 -9.93
C ASN A 8 -5.00 13.45 -9.46
N THR A 9 -3.85 14.11 -9.36
CA THR A 9 -2.63 13.48 -8.82
C THR A 9 -2.79 13.11 -7.35
N LEU A 10 -3.44 13.97 -6.55
CA LEU A 10 -3.68 13.71 -5.13
C LEU A 10 -4.66 12.54 -4.95
N GLY A 11 -5.72 12.50 -5.76
CA GLY A 11 -6.67 11.39 -5.75
C GLY A 11 -6.00 10.05 -6.08
N HIS A 12 -5.16 10.01 -7.13
CA HIS A 12 -4.46 8.80 -7.52
C HIS A 12 -3.48 8.30 -6.44
N TRP A 13 -2.61 9.19 -5.95
CA TRP A 13 -1.65 8.84 -4.89
C TRP A 13 -2.33 8.52 -3.57
N GLY A 14 -3.40 9.23 -3.23
CA GLY A 14 -4.22 9.00 -2.03
C GLY A 14 -4.95 7.66 -2.05
N TYR A 15 -5.47 7.26 -3.22
CA TYR A 15 -6.07 5.93 -3.38
C TYR A 15 -5.03 4.82 -3.18
N LEU A 16 -3.86 4.98 -3.78
CA LEU A 16 -2.78 4.00 -3.76
C LEU A 16 -2.18 3.84 -2.35
N SER A 17 -1.93 4.95 -1.65
CA SER A 17 -1.44 4.94 -0.26
C SER A 17 -2.48 4.39 0.72
N SER A 18 -3.75 4.75 0.56
CA SER A 18 -4.83 4.24 1.42
C SER A 18 -5.00 2.73 1.23
N SER A 19 -4.97 2.25 -0.02
CA SER A 19 -5.07 0.83 -0.32
C SER A 19 -3.91 0.03 0.26
N LEU A 20 -2.68 0.59 0.23
CA LEU A 20 -1.52 -0.01 0.90
C LEU A 20 -1.73 -0.06 2.43
N ALA A 21 -2.17 1.04 3.04
CA ALA A 21 -2.42 1.09 4.48
C ALA A 21 -3.48 0.06 4.93
N PHE A 22 -4.56 -0.09 4.17
CA PHE A 22 -5.57 -1.14 4.40
C PHE A 22 -4.99 -2.55 4.27
N THR A 23 -4.10 -2.76 3.30
CA THR A 23 -3.44 -4.06 3.10
C THR A 23 -2.56 -4.42 4.29
N ILE A 24 -1.72 -3.48 4.75
CA ILE A 24 -0.88 -3.64 5.94
C ILE A 24 -1.74 -3.90 7.18
N PHE A 25 -2.84 -3.17 7.35
CA PHE A 25 -3.75 -3.36 8.46
C PHE A 25 -4.34 -4.78 8.48
N ARG A 26 -4.80 -5.28 7.33
CA ARG A 26 -5.34 -6.65 7.20
C ARG A 26 -4.28 -7.70 7.52
N VAL A 27 -3.10 -7.60 6.93
CA VAL A 27 -1.98 -8.51 7.24
C VAL A 27 -1.62 -8.47 8.73
N GLY A 28 -1.59 -7.27 9.33
CA GLY A 28 -1.30 -7.10 10.75
C GLY A 28 -2.30 -7.81 11.66
N ILE A 29 -3.60 -7.74 11.35
CA ILE A 29 -4.64 -8.46 12.11
C ILE A 29 -4.51 -9.97 11.98
N PHE A 30 -4.27 -10.48 10.76
CA PHE A 30 -4.17 -11.91 10.51
C PHE A 30 -2.90 -12.53 11.12
N MET A 31 -1.73 -11.89 10.97
CA MET A 31 -0.49 -12.40 11.56
C MET A 31 -0.41 -12.22 13.08
N SER A 32 -1.10 -11.23 13.67
CA SER A 32 -1.02 -10.98 15.10
C SER A 32 -2.33 -10.45 15.69
N ARG A 33 -2.96 -11.28 16.53
CA ARG A 33 -4.09 -10.86 17.39
C ARG A 33 -3.74 -9.69 18.32
N SER A 34 -2.45 -9.42 18.55
CA SER A 34 -1.97 -8.30 19.37
C SER A 34 -1.95 -6.97 18.60
N PHE A 35 -1.86 -7.00 17.27
CA PHE A 35 -1.79 -5.79 16.45
C PHE A 35 -3.09 -4.97 16.50
N ALA A 36 -4.24 -5.64 16.60
CA ALA A 36 -5.54 -4.99 16.77
C ALA A 36 -5.64 -4.12 18.04
N ARG A 37 -4.84 -4.40 19.08
CA ARG A 37 -4.79 -3.61 20.31
C ARG A 37 -3.92 -2.36 20.19
N LYS A 38 -3.04 -2.26 19.19
CA LYS A 38 -2.14 -1.12 19.00
C LYS A 38 -2.82 0.00 18.21
N THR A 39 -3.76 0.69 18.86
CA THR A 39 -4.49 1.84 18.30
C THR A 39 -3.58 2.96 17.78
N ILE A 40 -2.41 3.16 18.41
CA ILE A 40 -1.41 4.14 17.98
C ILE A 40 -0.87 3.80 16.59
N GLY A 41 -0.55 2.52 16.31
CA GLY A 41 -0.03 2.10 15.00
C GLY A 41 -1.05 2.30 13.88
N ILE A 42 -2.34 2.05 14.15
CA ILE A 42 -3.43 2.26 13.21
C ILE A 42 -3.59 3.76 12.89
N LYS A 43 -3.55 4.61 13.92
CA LYS A 43 -3.61 6.07 13.75
C LYS A 43 -2.43 6.57 12.90
N ILE A 44 -1.21 6.09 13.17
CA ILE A 44 -0.02 6.45 12.40
C ILE A 44 -0.17 6.03 10.93
N LEU A 45 -0.64 4.81 10.65
CA LEU A 45 -0.88 4.35 9.28
C LEU A 45 -1.89 5.23 8.54
N LEU A 46 -2.97 5.63 9.20
CA LEU A 46 -4.00 6.49 8.64
C LEU A 46 -3.46 7.91 8.36
N ILE A 47 -2.66 8.46 9.28
CA ILE A 47 -2.05 9.79 9.08
C ILE A 47 -1.05 9.73 7.93
N LEU A 48 -0.18 8.71 7.90
CA LEU A 48 0.82 8.54 6.85
C LEU A 48 0.18 8.33 5.46
N SER A 49 -0.96 7.64 5.38
CA SER A 49 -1.64 7.42 4.11
C SER A 49 -2.08 8.72 3.45
N TRP A 50 -2.30 9.79 4.22
CA TRP A 50 -2.62 11.12 3.70
C TRP A 50 -1.39 12.03 3.64
N LEU A 51 -0.52 12.00 4.65
CA LEU A 51 0.66 12.86 4.70
C LEU A 51 1.57 12.65 3.48
N VAL A 52 1.84 11.39 3.11
CA VAL A 52 2.71 11.06 1.98
C VAL A 52 2.20 11.60 0.64
N PRO A 53 0.95 11.31 0.20
CA PRO A 53 0.45 11.86 -1.05
C PRO A 53 0.37 13.39 -1.01
N PHE A 54 0.01 14.00 0.12
CA PHE A 54 0.02 15.46 0.27
C PHE A 54 1.42 16.05 0.01
N VAL A 55 2.46 15.52 0.66
CA VAL A 55 3.84 16.00 0.48
C VAL A 55 4.29 15.84 -0.97
N ILE A 56 3.99 14.70 -1.60
CA ILE A 56 4.35 14.46 -3.01
C ILE A 56 3.62 15.44 -3.93
N THR A 57 2.30 15.60 -3.77
CA THR A 57 1.50 16.39 -4.71
C THR A 57 1.70 17.88 -4.53
N PHE A 58 1.78 18.38 -3.30
CA PHE A 58 2.01 19.80 -3.04
C PHE A 58 3.48 20.17 -3.23
N GLY A 59 4.43 19.30 -2.84
CA GLY A 59 5.85 19.51 -3.09
C GLY A 59 6.16 19.66 -4.59
N THR A 60 5.64 18.75 -5.42
CA THR A 60 5.80 18.87 -6.88
C THR A 60 5.08 20.09 -7.47
N THR A 61 3.95 20.51 -6.90
CA THR A 61 3.25 21.73 -7.35
C THR A 61 4.04 22.99 -6.98
N ALA A 62 4.59 23.07 -5.77
CA ALA A 62 5.37 24.20 -5.28
C ALA A 62 6.67 24.39 -6.08
N LEU A 63 7.27 23.29 -6.55
CA LEU A 63 8.44 23.28 -7.43
C LEU A 63 8.11 23.60 -8.89
N GLY A 64 6.83 23.79 -9.24
CA GLY A 64 6.41 24.09 -10.61
C GLY A 64 6.50 22.90 -11.57
N CYS A 65 6.52 21.67 -11.07
CA CYS A 65 6.63 20.47 -11.89
C CYS A 65 5.40 20.27 -12.80
N TYR A 66 5.66 19.93 -14.06
CA TYR A 66 4.64 19.45 -14.97
C TYR A 66 4.23 18.01 -14.62
N LYS A 67 2.92 17.76 -14.57
CA LYS A 67 2.35 16.47 -14.16
C LYS A 67 1.59 15.86 -15.34
N ARG A 68 1.96 14.65 -15.76
CA ARG A 68 1.30 13.95 -16.86
C ARG A 68 0.96 12.52 -16.45
N TYR A 69 -0.25 12.06 -16.73
CA TYR A 69 -0.59 10.66 -16.47
C TYR A 69 -0.07 9.77 -17.60
N ASN A 70 0.74 8.76 -17.27
CA ASN A 70 1.21 7.76 -18.22
C ASN A 70 0.35 6.49 -18.07
N ARG A 71 -0.38 6.15 -19.13
CA ARG A 71 -1.26 4.97 -19.15
C ARG A 71 -0.49 3.64 -19.14
N PHE A 72 0.73 3.61 -19.68
CA PHE A 72 1.54 2.39 -19.75
C PHE A 72 2.18 2.06 -18.41
N ALA A 73 2.60 3.08 -17.66
CA ALA A 73 3.15 2.92 -16.32
C ALA A 73 2.06 2.97 -15.22
N LEU A 74 0.80 3.24 -15.60
CA LEU A 74 -0.35 3.47 -14.71
C LEU A 74 -0.09 4.51 -13.60
N ALA A 75 0.87 5.40 -13.81
CA ALA A 75 1.38 6.35 -12.83
C ALA A 75 1.50 7.75 -13.44
N TYR A 76 1.44 8.77 -12.59
CA TYR A 76 1.78 10.14 -13.00
C TYR A 76 3.27 10.28 -13.19
N THR A 77 3.75 10.93 -14.23
CA THR A 77 5.15 11.34 -14.40
C THR A 77 5.30 12.81 -14.06
N PHE A 78 6.39 13.16 -13.38
CA PHE A 78 6.74 14.52 -13.00
C PHE A 78 7.94 14.98 -13.81
N ASP A 79 7.79 16.09 -14.53
CA ASP A 79 8.87 16.71 -15.30
C ASP A 79 9.09 18.12 -14.78
N CYS A 80 10.28 18.40 -14.24
CA CYS A 80 10.60 19.66 -13.59
C CYS A 80 12.02 20.10 -13.97
N SER A 81 12.21 21.41 -14.15
CA SER A 81 13.47 21.97 -14.63
C SER A 81 14.63 21.99 -13.62
N ASN A 82 14.38 21.70 -12.34
CA ASN A 82 15.36 21.81 -11.24
C ASN A 82 15.24 20.66 -10.22
N CYS A 83 15.11 19.42 -10.70
CA CYS A 83 14.82 18.25 -9.86
C CYS A 83 16.01 17.35 -9.51
N ASP A 84 17.24 17.83 -9.66
CA ASP A 84 18.43 17.01 -9.45
C ASP A 84 18.69 16.65 -7.98
N ASN A 85 18.10 17.38 -7.00
CA ASN A 85 18.43 17.15 -5.58
C ASN A 85 17.24 17.40 -4.62
N LEU A 86 16.22 16.55 -4.60
CA LEU A 86 15.26 16.56 -3.49
C LEU A 86 15.55 15.45 -2.48
N PHE A 87 16.02 15.88 -1.30
CA PHE A 87 16.27 15.09 -0.08
C PHE A 87 17.10 13.80 -0.32
N LEU A 88 18.41 13.87 -0.02
CA LEU A 88 19.40 12.78 -0.16
C LEU A 88 19.79 12.39 -1.60
N GLY A 89 19.61 13.27 -2.60
CA GLY A 89 20.10 13.05 -3.98
C GLY A 89 19.22 12.14 -4.85
N PHE A 90 17.96 11.90 -4.45
CA PHE A 90 17.00 11.16 -5.27
C PHE A 90 16.20 12.10 -6.16
N SER A 91 16.11 11.79 -7.46
CA SER A 91 15.25 12.52 -8.39
C SER A 91 13.78 12.15 -8.18
N TYR A 92 12.87 13.13 -8.33
CA TYR A 92 11.43 12.89 -8.28
C TYR A 92 10.95 11.88 -9.32
N ASN A 93 11.60 11.86 -10.49
CA ASN A 93 11.25 10.95 -11.57
C ASN A 93 11.54 9.50 -11.19
N THR A 94 12.71 9.23 -10.59
CA THR A 94 13.09 7.89 -10.14
C THR A 94 12.19 7.41 -9.00
N PHE A 95 11.97 8.25 -7.99
CA PHE A 95 11.09 7.91 -6.86
C PHE A 95 9.68 7.56 -7.34
N ASN A 96 9.14 8.36 -8.23
CA ASN A 96 7.79 8.18 -8.75
C ASN A 96 7.64 6.91 -9.60
N SER A 97 8.61 6.63 -10.48
CA SER A 97 8.59 5.40 -11.30
C SER A 97 8.69 4.14 -10.44
N TRP A 98 9.53 4.18 -9.39
CA TRP A 98 9.67 3.06 -8.45
C TRP A 98 8.42 2.88 -7.59
N SER A 99 7.96 3.94 -6.93
CA SER A 99 6.81 3.87 -6.03
C SER A 99 5.51 3.47 -6.76
N GLY A 100 5.31 3.92 -8.00
CA GLY A 100 4.17 3.55 -8.82
C GLY A 100 4.07 2.04 -9.13
N GLN A 101 5.19 1.31 -9.13
CA GLN A 101 5.23 -0.13 -9.43
C GLN A 101 5.39 -0.98 -8.16
N VAL A 102 6.27 -0.55 -7.25
CA VAL A 102 6.60 -1.28 -6.04
C VAL A 102 5.41 -1.36 -5.10
N ILE A 103 4.62 -0.28 -4.95
CA ILE A 103 3.48 -0.29 -4.04
C ILE A 103 2.41 -1.32 -4.47
N PRO A 104 1.93 -1.33 -5.73
CA PRO A 104 1.05 -2.40 -6.21
C PRO A 104 1.63 -3.80 -6.05
N PHE A 105 2.92 -3.98 -6.35
CA PHE A 105 3.58 -5.28 -6.21
C PHE A 105 3.57 -5.78 -4.76
N VAL A 106 3.92 -4.92 -3.80
CA VAL A 106 3.87 -5.23 -2.37
C VAL A 106 2.46 -5.58 -1.94
N MET A 107 1.44 -4.86 -2.43
CA MET A 107 0.05 -5.17 -2.12
C MET A 107 -0.36 -6.57 -2.62
N ILE A 108 0.01 -6.93 -3.85
CA ILE A 108 -0.28 -8.25 -4.43
C ILE A 108 0.36 -9.36 -3.59
N VAL A 109 1.65 -9.22 -3.26
CA VAL A 109 2.38 -10.19 -2.44
C VAL A 109 1.75 -10.34 -1.05
N ALA A 110 1.40 -9.22 -0.41
CA ALA A 110 0.77 -9.21 0.90
C ALA A 110 -0.58 -9.95 0.90
N TYR A 111 -1.44 -9.72 -0.11
CA TYR A 111 -2.70 -10.42 -0.24
C TYR A 111 -2.52 -11.91 -0.58
N ALA A 112 -1.53 -12.28 -1.40
CA ALA A 112 -1.23 -13.68 -1.68
C ALA A 112 -0.84 -14.44 -0.40
N LEU A 113 0.02 -13.84 0.44
CA LEU A 113 0.41 -14.41 1.74
C LEU A 113 -0.80 -14.57 2.67
N LEU A 114 -1.69 -13.58 2.72
CA LEU A 114 -2.91 -13.62 3.53
C LEU A 114 -3.82 -14.77 3.09
N LEU A 115 -4.02 -14.96 1.78
CA LEU A 115 -4.81 -16.07 1.25
C LEU A 115 -4.19 -17.44 1.54
N ILE A 116 -2.87 -17.57 1.43
CA ILE A 116 -2.15 -18.79 1.77
C ILE A 116 -2.33 -19.12 3.26
N ASP A 117 -2.25 -18.13 4.14
CA ASP A 117 -2.41 -18.31 5.58
C ASP A 117 -3.83 -18.76 5.94
N ILE A 118 -4.85 -18.10 5.38
CA ILE A 118 -6.25 -18.52 5.54
C ILE A 118 -6.45 -19.97 5.06
N HIS A 119 -5.90 -20.31 3.89
CA HIS A 119 -6.06 -21.64 3.32
C HIS A 119 -5.38 -22.72 4.18
N ARG A 120 -4.18 -22.44 4.71
CA ARG A 120 -3.46 -23.33 5.64
C ARG A 120 -4.24 -23.50 6.94
N ASN A 121 -4.75 -22.42 7.51
CA ASN A 121 -5.50 -22.45 8.75
C ASN A 121 -6.82 -23.23 8.59
N TYR A 122 -7.55 -23.03 7.49
CA TYR A 122 -8.74 -23.80 7.17
C TYR A 122 -8.44 -25.31 7.06
N ARG A 123 -7.37 -25.68 6.35
CA ARG A 123 -6.94 -27.08 6.20
C ARG A 123 -6.49 -27.71 7.51
N SER A 124 -5.97 -26.92 8.44
CA SER A 124 -5.63 -27.38 9.80
C SER A 124 -6.90 -27.71 10.58
N LEU A 125 -7.89 -26.80 10.57
CA LEU A 125 -9.16 -26.96 11.27
C LEU A 125 -9.95 -28.19 10.75
N SER A 126 -10.04 -28.37 9.44
CA SER A 126 -10.72 -29.54 8.84
C SER A 126 -10.06 -30.87 9.22
N ARG A 127 -8.73 -30.90 9.39
CA ARG A 127 -8.01 -32.12 9.82
C ARG A 127 -8.30 -32.48 11.27
N VAL A 128 -8.43 -31.49 12.15
CA VAL A 128 -8.79 -31.72 13.57
C VAL A 128 -10.21 -32.29 13.67
N GLY A 129 -11.19 -31.67 13.00
CA GLY A 129 -12.57 -32.17 13.03
C GLY A 129 -12.74 -33.58 12.43
N GLN A 130 -11.91 -33.95 11.46
CA GLN A 130 -11.92 -35.29 10.87
C GLN A 130 -11.25 -36.34 11.78
N LEU A 131 -10.31 -35.94 12.64
CA LEU A 131 -9.72 -36.81 13.66
C LEU A 131 -10.69 -37.05 14.83
N GLU A 132 -11.43 -36.03 15.25
CA GLU A 132 -12.46 -36.16 16.29
C GLU A 132 -13.62 -37.06 15.84
N SER A 133 -14.10 -36.94 14.59
CA SER A 133 -15.15 -37.83 14.09
C SER A 133 -14.71 -39.29 13.95
N LEU A 134 -13.43 -39.53 13.66
CA LEU A 134 -12.85 -40.87 13.63
C LEU A 134 -12.62 -41.47 15.03
N SER A 135 -12.38 -40.65 16.05
CA SER A 135 -12.33 -41.13 17.43
C SER A 135 -13.72 -41.47 17.99
N ASP A 136 -14.73 -40.66 17.68
CA ASP A 136 -16.10 -40.91 18.12
C ASP A 136 -16.72 -42.15 17.46
N ALA A 137 -16.33 -42.49 16.23
CA ALA A 137 -16.78 -43.69 15.54
C ALA A 137 -16.11 -45.00 16.03
N ARG A 138 -15.10 -44.92 16.91
CA ARG A 138 -14.39 -46.08 17.48
C ARG A 138 -14.84 -46.46 18.90
N LEU A 139 -15.69 -45.65 19.52
CA LEU A 139 -16.34 -45.91 20.82
C LEU A 139 -17.72 -46.52 20.61
#